data_AF-A0A345IJK2-F1
#
_entry.id   AF-A0A345IJK2-F1
#
_cell.length_a   1.000
_cell.length_b   1.000
_cell.length_c   1.000
_cell.angle_alpha   90.00
_cell.angle_beta   90.00
_cell.angle_gamma   90.00
#
_symmetry.space_group_name_H-M   'P 1'
#
loop_
_entity.id
_entity.type
_entity.pdbx_description
1 polymer ?
#
loop_
_entity_poly.entity_id
_entity_poly.type
_entity_poly.pdbx_seq_one_letter_code
_entity_poly.pdbx_strand_id
1 'polypeptide(L)'
;MADIKFMNESDGQEFQMIHPRSARVLQDIRAWAAGNGFGRVVFWRDADDAHKLWVQLGDDRLNYWIHDSTFTEGKHETVEMQMDYARGAQRRSAAGFGKFDK
;
A
#
# COMPACT_ATOMS: atom_id res chain seq x y z
N MET A 1 -11.24 11.77 4.65
CA MET A 1 -11.28 10.29 4.61
C MET A 1 -10.23 9.85 3.62
N ALA A 2 -9.33 8.93 3.96
CA ALA A 2 -8.25 8.52 3.06
C ALA A 2 -8.80 7.68 1.91
N ASP A 3 -8.40 8.02 0.67
CA ASP A 3 -8.73 7.27 -0.54
C ASP A 3 -7.79 6.07 -0.67
N ILE A 4 -8.34 4.86 -0.70
CA ILE A 4 -7.55 3.62 -0.83
C ILE A 4 -7.86 2.99 -2.18
N LYS A 5 -6.83 2.82 -3.01
CA LYS A 5 -6.96 2.26 -4.36
C LYS A 5 -6.04 1.09 -4.58
N PHE A 6 -6.48 0.16 -5.42
CA PHE A 6 -5.69 -0.95 -5.92
C PHE A 6 -5.59 -0.81 -7.43
N MET A 7 -4.37 -0.73 -7.95
CA MET A 7 -4.08 -0.43 -9.34
C MET A 7 -3.20 -1.52 -9.92
N ASN A 8 -3.38 -1.87 -11.19
CA ASN A 8 -2.43 -2.73 -11.88
C ASN A 8 -1.27 -1.90 -12.40
N GLU A 9 -0.03 -2.36 -12.21
CA GLU A 9 1.12 -1.72 -12.85
C GLU A 9 1.12 -1.92 -14.37
N SER A 10 0.66 -3.08 -14.84
CA SER A 10 0.68 -3.45 -16.25
C SER A 10 -0.16 -2.51 -17.13
N ASP A 11 -1.31 -2.07 -16.62
CA ASP A 11 -2.33 -1.36 -17.41
C ASP A 11 -2.83 -0.07 -16.74
N GLY A 12 -2.46 0.19 -15.49
CA GLY A 12 -2.89 1.36 -14.74
C GLY A 12 -4.39 1.35 -14.40
N GLN A 13 -5.11 0.25 -14.58
CA GLN A 13 -6.52 0.17 -14.21
C GLN A 13 -6.69 -0.15 -12.73
N GLU A 14 -7.74 0.41 -12.16
CA GLU A 14 -8.18 0.08 -10.82
C GLU A 14 -8.76 -1.33 -10.81
N PHE A 15 -8.34 -2.14 -9.84
CA PHE A 15 -8.98 -3.42 -9.55
C PHE A 15 -9.55 -3.40 -8.14
N GLN A 16 -10.48 -4.31 -7.87
CA GLN A 16 -11.01 -4.48 -6.52
C GLN A 16 -10.38 -5.70 -5.87
N MET A 17 -9.99 -5.54 -4.60
CA MET A 17 -9.51 -6.62 -3.76
C MET A 17 -10.70 -7.48 -3.31
N ILE A 18 -11.09 -8.47 -4.12
CA ILE A 18 -12.26 -9.33 -3.87
C ILE A 18 -11.89 -10.42 -2.85
N HIS A 19 -11.95 -10.09 -1.56
CA HIS A 19 -11.84 -11.07 -0.48
C HIS A 19 -12.73 -10.67 0.71
N PRO A 20 -13.52 -11.58 1.31
CA PRO A 20 -14.45 -11.22 2.40
C PRO A 20 -13.75 -10.62 3.63
N ARG A 21 -12.49 -10.99 3.89
CA ARG A 21 -11.70 -10.42 5.00
C ARG A 21 -10.99 -9.11 4.67
N SER A 22 -10.87 -8.74 3.39
CA SER A 22 -10.17 -7.51 3.00
C SER A 22 -10.90 -6.27 3.50
N ALA A 23 -12.23 -6.29 3.58
CA ALA A 23 -13.03 -5.15 4.02
C ALA A 23 -12.58 -4.59 5.39
N ARG A 24 -12.25 -5.45 6.36
CA ARG A 24 -11.76 -5.03 7.68
C ARG A 24 -10.35 -4.45 7.60
N VAL A 25 -9.45 -5.13 6.88
CA VAL A 25 -8.09 -4.63 6.63
C VAL A 25 -8.11 -3.26 5.96
N LEU A 26 -9.01 -3.03 5.00
CA LEU A 26 -9.16 -1.74 4.33
C LEU A 26 -9.65 -0.64 5.28
N GLN A 27 -10.50 -0.98 6.26
CA GLN A 27 -10.89 -0.02 7.30
C GLN A 27 -9.70 0.34 8.19
N ASP A 28 -8.88 -0.65 8.58
CA ASP A 28 -7.68 -0.42 9.39
C ASP A 28 -6.68 0.47 8.66
N ILE A 29 -6.42 0.21 7.37
CA ILE A 29 -5.54 1.05 6.55
C ILE A 29 -6.10 2.47 6.42
N ARG A 30 -7.43 2.64 6.28
CA ARG A 30 -8.06 3.97 6.24
C ARG A 30 -7.88 4.71 7.56
N ALA A 31 -8.07 4.03 8.69
CA ALA A 31 -7.88 4.61 10.03
C ALA A 31 -6.42 5.00 10.25
N TRP A 32 -5.48 4.11 9.91
CA TRP A 32 -4.05 4.38 9.97
C TRP A 32 -3.66 5.56 9.09
N ALA A 33 -4.13 5.62 7.84
CA ALA A 33 -3.83 6.70 6.91
C ALA A 33 -4.36 8.05 7.43
N ALA A 34 -5.58 8.08 7.96
CA ALA A 34 -6.16 9.26 8.57
C ALA A 34 -5.37 9.74 9.80
N GLY A 35 -4.95 8.82 10.68
CA GLY A 35 -4.14 9.13 11.86
C GLY A 35 -2.73 9.63 11.53
N ASN A 36 -2.21 9.28 10.34
CA ASN A 36 -0.87 9.66 9.88
C ASN A 36 -0.86 10.81 8.86
N GLY A 37 -2.02 11.38 8.50
CA GLY A 37 -2.12 12.52 7.59
C GLY A 37 -2.06 12.18 6.10
N PHE A 38 -2.24 10.91 5.72
CA PHE A 38 -2.27 10.50 4.32
C PHE A 38 -3.69 10.60 3.73
N GLY A 39 -3.85 11.47 2.74
CA GLY A 39 -5.11 11.62 2.00
C GLY A 39 -5.37 10.50 0.99
N ARG A 40 -4.31 9.82 0.52
CA ARG A 40 -4.37 8.78 -0.50
C ARG A 40 -3.35 7.68 -0.20
N VAL A 41 -3.76 6.43 -0.37
CA VAL A 41 -2.90 5.24 -0.36
C VAL A 41 -3.23 4.42 -1.60
N VAL A 42 -2.20 4.04 -2.36
CA VAL A 42 -2.39 3.21 -3.57
C VAL A 42 -1.52 1.96 -3.46
N PHE A 43 -2.12 0.82 -3.74
CA PHE A 43 -1.44 -0.46 -3.84
C PHE A 43 -1.35 -0.87 -5.31
N TRP A 44 -0.14 -0.96 -5.83
CA TRP A 44 0.11 -1.30 -7.22
C TRP A 44 0.48 -2.77 -7.33
N ARG A 45 -0.38 -3.57 -7.97
CA ARG A 45 -0.07 -4.96 -8.29
C ARG A 45 1.03 -5.00 -9.33
N ASP A 46 2.12 -5.65 -8.97
CA ASP A 46 3.28 -5.89 -9.82
C ASP A 46 2.85 -6.66 -11.09
N ALA A 47 3.51 -6.37 -12.21
CA ALA A 47 3.15 -6.94 -13.50
C ALA A 47 3.52 -8.43 -13.62
N ASP A 48 4.60 -8.84 -12.94
CA ASP A 48 5.13 -10.19 -12.97
C ASP A 48 4.65 -11.03 -11.79
N ASP A 49 4.32 -10.38 -10.66
CA ASP A 49 3.87 -11.05 -9.43
C ASP A 49 2.55 -10.48 -8.89
N ALA A 50 1.45 -11.21 -9.09
CA ALA A 50 0.13 -10.79 -8.63
C ALA A 50 -0.02 -10.71 -7.10
N HIS A 51 0.88 -11.34 -6.35
CA HIS A 51 0.89 -11.30 -4.89
C HIS A 51 1.66 -10.11 -4.34
N LYS A 52 2.44 -9.42 -5.17
CA LYS A 52 3.25 -8.28 -4.77
C LYS A 52 2.53 -6.97 -5.04
N LEU A 53 2.25 -6.22 -3.97
CA LEU A 53 1.56 -4.93 -4.02
C LEU A 53 2.51 -3.82 -3.58
N TRP A 54 3.06 -3.05 -4.52
CA TRP A 54 3.86 -1.87 -4.23
C TRP A 54 3.03 -0.78 -3.56
N VAL A 55 3.59 -0.11 -2.57
CA VAL A 55 2.87 0.88 -1.79
C VAL A 55 3.19 2.29 -2.28
N GLN A 56 2.16 3.11 -2.44
CA GLN A 56 2.28 4.55 -2.63
C GLN A 56 1.50 5.27 -1.52
N LEU A 57 2.17 6.23 -0.88
CA LEU A 57 1.59 7.07 0.17
C LEU A 57 1.53 8.51 -0.32
N GLY A 58 0.33 9.06 -0.51
CA GLY A 58 0.15 10.35 -1.18
C GLY A 58 0.68 10.30 -2.61
N ASP A 59 1.65 11.15 -2.92
CA ASP A 59 2.30 11.24 -4.23
C ASP A 59 3.59 10.40 -4.32
N ASP A 60 4.06 9.84 -3.20
CA ASP A 60 5.31 9.08 -3.16
C ASP A 60 5.06 7.59 -3.40
N ARG A 61 5.54 7.10 -4.54
CA ARG A 61 5.62 5.65 -4.80
C ARG A 61 6.87 5.09 -4.13
N LEU A 62 6.67 4.14 -3.23
CA LEU A 62 7.74 3.61 -2.38
C LEU A 62 8.38 2.39 -3.02
N ASN A 63 9.69 2.21 -2.79
CA ASN A 63 10.34 0.92 -3.00
C ASN A 63 10.04 -0.03 -1.81
N TYR A 64 8.75 -0.22 -1.54
CA TYR A 64 8.21 -1.07 -0.50
C TYR A 64 6.97 -1.76 -1.05
N TRP A 65 6.86 -3.06 -0.80
CA TRP A 65 5.73 -3.86 -1.25
C TRP A 65 5.19 -4.71 -0.10
N ILE A 66 3.91 -5.05 -0.20
CA ILE A 66 3.18 -5.89 0.74
C ILE A 66 2.66 -7.09 -0.04
N HIS A 67 2.70 -8.27 0.57
CA HIS A 67 2.11 -9.47 -0.02
C HIS A 67 0.58 -9.43 0.09
N ASP A 68 -0.15 -9.84 -0.95
CA ASP A 68 -1.63 -9.82 -0.99
C ASP A 68 -2.25 -10.59 0.19
N SER A 69 -1.57 -11.65 0.65
CA SER A 69 -2.02 -12.43 1.79
C SER A 69 -2.16 -11.61 3.07
N THR A 70 -1.43 -10.50 3.22
CA THR A 70 -1.60 -9.56 4.34
C THR A 70 -3.04 -9.03 4.42
N PHE A 71 -3.70 -8.87 3.27
CA PHE A 71 -5.06 -8.36 3.16
C PHE A 71 -6.11 -9.48 3.20
N THR A 72 -5.74 -10.73 2.91
CA THR A 72 -6.65 -11.88 2.93
C THR A 72 -6.61 -12.64 4.25
N GLU A 73 -5.46 -12.70 4.93
CA GLU A 73 -5.26 -13.38 6.22
C GLU A 73 -5.77 -12.54 7.40
N GLY A 74 -5.74 -11.20 7.29
CA GLY A 74 -6.55 -10.30 8.14
C GLY A 74 -6.09 -10.12 9.58
N LYS A 75 -4.79 -10.29 9.88
CA LYS A 75 -4.25 -9.92 11.19
C LYS A 75 -4.01 -8.41 11.24
N HIS A 76 -4.89 -7.71 11.97
CA HIS A 76 -4.84 -6.25 12.18
C HIS A 76 -3.44 -5.74 12.53
N GLU A 77 -2.78 -6.35 13.52
CA GLU A 77 -1.42 -5.99 13.95
C GLU A 77 -0.41 -6.10 12.81
N THR A 78 -0.57 -7.09 11.92
CA THR A 78 0.32 -7.27 10.78
C THR A 78 0.16 -6.17 9.75
N VAL A 79 -1.08 -5.74 9.49
CA VAL A 79 -1.38 -4.66 8.54
C VAL A 79 -0.80 -3.33 9.02
N GLU A 80 -1.07 -2.93 10.27
CA GLU A 80 -0.57 -1.66 10.79
C GLU A 80 0.96 -1.62 10.82
N MET A 81 1.60 -2.71 11.25
CA MET A 81 3.06 -2.81 11.19
C MET A 81 3.60 -2.62 9.76
N GLN A 82 2.99 -3.27 8.77
CA GLN A 82 3.39 -3.13 7.36
C GLN A 82 3.22 -1.69 6.86
N MET A 83 2.15 -1.00 7.25
CA MET A 83 1.94 0.41 6.92
C MET A 83 2.96 1.32 7.62
N ASP A 84 3.32 1.03 8.87
CA ASP A 84 4.38 1.77 9.57
C ASP A 84 5.76 1.58 8.94
N TYR A 85 6.07 0.36 8.48
CA TYR A 85 7.28 0.11 7.68
C TYR A 85 7.26 0.89 6.36
N ALA A 86 6.11 0.95 5.67
CA ALA A 86 5.95 1.75 4.46
C ALA A 86 6.17 3.25 4.74
N ARG A 87 5.59 3.79 5.82
CA ARG A 87 5.83 5.18 6.26
C ARG A 87 7.30 5.45 6.57
N GLY A 88 7.96 4.49 7.23
CA GLY A 88 9.40 4.53 7.47
C GLY A 88 10.23 4.50 6.18
N ALA A 89 9.79 3.75 5.17
CA ALA A 89 10.40 3.77 3.83
C ALA A 89 10.20 5.11 3.12
N GLN A 90 9.01 5.72 3.19
CA GLN A 90 8.75 7.06 2.65
C GLN A 90 9.67 8.12 3.26
N ARG A 91 9.79 8.13 4.60
CA ARG A 91 10.70 9.07 5.28
C ARG A 91 12.15 8.88 4.83
N ARG A 92 12.60 7.64 4.64
CA ARG A 92 13.94 7.35 4.12
C ARG A 92 14.11 7.76 2.66
N SER A 93 13.10 7.53 1.81
CA SER A 93 13.12 7.94 0.40
C SER A 93 13.14 9.47 0.26
N ALA A 94 12.36 10.18 1.07
CA ALA A 94 12.33 11.63 1.13
C ALA A 94 13.61 12.24 1.73
N ALA A 95 14.26 11.54 2.67
CA ALA A 95 15.52 11.97 3.29
C ALA A 95 16.76 11.70 2.43
N GLY A 96 16.63 10.89 1.37
CA GLY A 96 17.69 10.65 0.41
C GLY A 96 17.51 9.31 -0.29
N PHE A 97 17.10 9.34 -1.55
CA PHE A 97 17.65 8.58 -2.68
C PHE A 97 16.73 8.79 -3.89
N GLY A 98 16.95 9.87 -4.63
CA GLY A 98 16.39 10.08 -5.98
C GLY A 98 17.08 9.18 -7.02
N LYS A 99 17.14 7.87 -6.79
CA LYS A 99 17.67 6.90 -7.75
C LYS A 99 16.86 5.62 -7.74
N PHE A 100 15.75 5.63 -8.47
CA PHE A 100 15.29 4.43 -9.18
C PHE A 100 14.93 4.86 -10.61
N ASP A 101 15.99 5.12 -11.37
CA ASP A 101 16.00 4.97 -12.82
C ASP A 101 16.75 3.67 -13.08
N LYS A 102 16.03 2.63 -13.52
CA LYS A 102 16.45 1.73 -14.59
C LYS A 102 15.32 0.80 -15.01
#